data_AF-V8NF55-F1
#
_entry.id   AF-V8NF55-F1
#
_cell.length_a   1.000
_cell.length_b   1.000
_cell.length_c   1.000
_cell.angle_alpha   90.00
_cell.angle_beta   90.00
_cell.angle_gamma   90.00
#
_symmetry.space_group_name_H-M   'P 1'
#
loop_
_entity.id
_entity.type
_entity.pdbx_description
1 polymer ?
#
loop_
_entity_poly.entity_id
_entity_poly.type
_entity_poly.pdbx_seq_one_letter_code
_entity_poly.pdbx_strand_id
1 'polypeptide(L)'
;MDVAPPSYCFVAFPPTTKDGNAVVGKNSARPRDEVQEVVYFAAATYDPGCKVETNAVALSRPSWLWGAEMGANEHGVFVANEAVLAREAASETEALLGMDLVRLGLERGSTAKEALDVIVSLLEEYGQGGNYYEDGNMCHTFLSAYLIVDRKEAWVLETIGKYWAAERITGNITVETMINLLRNKTEGISVDSDSFLTTASMVSILPQNPTSPCIHFFTGTPDPSKSIFKPFIFVDGVKIVPKVQSPIFGSEDPVKKIPRFQEKPDRRHELYKVQQQARLVLDSDECP
;
A
#
# COMPACT_ATOMS: atom_id res chain seq x y z
N MET A 1 -3.74 -16.73 18.31
CA MET A 1 -3.43 -15.40 17.76
C MET A 1 -3.43 -15.59 16.27
N ASP A 2 -4.33 -14.92 15.55
CA ASP A 2 -4.47 -15.16 14.12
C ASP A 2 -3.26 -14.60 13.38
N VAL A 3 -2.66 -15.45 12.56
CA VAL A 3 -1.57 -15.08 11.67
C VAL A 3 -2.07 -14.03 10.68
N ALA A 4 -1.26 -13.00 10.42
CA ALA A 4 -1.56 -12.01 9.39
C ALA A 4 -1.84 -12.74 8.06
N PRO A 5 -3.00 -12.53 7.42
CA PRO A 5 -3.31 -13.17 6.16
C PRO A 5 -2.39 -12.62 5.07
N PRO A 6 -2.10 -13.41 4.03
CA PRO A 6 -1.35 -12.91 2.88
C PRO A 6 -2.09 -11.71 2.28
N SER A 7 -1.34 -10.64 2.00
CA SER A 7 -1.73 -9.63 1.01
C SER A 7 -1.33 -10.15 -0.36
N TYR A 8 -2.01 -9.70 -1.42
CA TYR A 8 -1.76 -10.19 -2.77
C TYR A 8 -1.50 -9.04 -3.72
N CYS A 9 -0.42 -9.14 -4.47
CA CYS A 9 -0.03 -8.24 -5.53
C CYS A 9 0.17 -8.99 -6.86
N PHE A 10 -0.08 -8.30 -7.97
CA PHE A 10 0.01 -8.88 -9.29
C PHE A 10 0.51 -7.83 -10.28
N VAL A 11 1.25 -8.28 -11.29
CA VAL A 11 1.68 -7.44 -12.42
C VAL A 11 1.56 -8.19 -13.73
N ALA A 12 1.11 -7.48 -14.76
CA ALA A 12 1.00 -7.93 -16.13
C ALA A 12 1.72 -6.95 -17.06
N PHE A 13 2.55 -7.48 -17.96
CA PHE A 13 3.17 -6.69 -19.03
C PHE A 13 2.58 -7.04 -20.40
N PRO A 14 2.69 -6.15 -21.40
CA PRO A 14 2.42 -6.50 -22.78
C PRO A 14 3.27 -7.70 -23.23
N PRO A 15 2.78 -8.57 -24.13
CA PRO A 15 1.52 -8.44 -24.88
C PRO A 15 0.29 -8.99 -24.14
N THR A 16 0.41 -9.39 -22.87
CA THR A 16 -0.71 -10.08 -22.17
C THR A 16 -1.85 -9.19 -21.72
N THR A 17 -1.68 -7.88 -21.78
CA THR A 17 -2.73 -6.90 -21.52
C THR A 17 -3.41 -6.49 -22.82
N LYS A 18 -4.74 -6.46 -22.83
CA LYS A 18 -5.58 -6.22 -24.02
C LYS A 18 -5.21 -4.94 -24.79
N ASP A 19 -4.77 -3.91 -24.07
CA ASP A 19 -4.44 -2.59 -24.62
C ASP A 19 -2.93 -2.33 -24.71
N GLY A 20 -2.09 -3.34 -24.50
CA GLY A 20 -0.63 -3.20 -24.59
C GLY A 20 -0.02 -2.28 -23.52
N ASN A 21 -0.64 -2.19 -22.34
CA ASN A 21 -0.15 -1.43 -21.17
C ASN A 21 0.38 -2.36 -20.08
N ALA A 22 1.30 -1.91 -19.21
CA ALA A 22 1.54 -2.67 -17.99
C ALA A 22 0.41 -2.41 -16.99
N VAL A 23 -0.04 -3.43 -16.26
CA VAL A 23 -1.09 -3.31 -15.24
C VAL A 23 -0.59 -3.96 -13.96
N VAL A 24 -0.74 -3.29 -12.83
CA VAL A 24 -0.32 -3.77 -11.51
C VAL A 24 -1.45 -3.56 -10.51
N GLY A 25 -1.64 -4.47 -9.58
CA GLY A 25 -2.66 -4.35 -8.55
C GLY A 25 -2.25 -4.97 -7.23
N LYS A 26 -2.85 -4.49 -6.14
CA LYS A 26 -2.65 -5.02 -4.79
C LYS A 26 -3.94 -4.94 -3.95
N ASN A 27 -4.19 -5.98 -3.17
CA ASN A 27 -5.07 -5.98 -2.01
C ASN A 27 -4.24 -5.84 -0.73
N SER A 28 -4.58 -4.89 0.14
CA SER A 28 -4.01 -4.78 1.49
C SER A 28 -4.95 -5.44 2.49
N ALA A 29 -4.48 -6.52 3.12
CA ALA A 29 -5.20 -7.22 4.18
C ALA A 29 -4.68 -6.77 5.55
N ARG A 30 -5.56 -6.18 6.36
CA ARG A 30 -5.23 -5.50 7.62
C ARG A 30 -6.29 -5.82 8.68
N PRO A 31 -6.03 -5.54 9.99
CA PRO A 31 -7.08 -5.62 11.00
C PRO A 31 -8.36 -4.90 10.56
N ARG A 32 -9.52 -5.51 10.80
CA ARG A 32 -10.81 -5.06 10.25
C ARG A 32 -11.16 -3.60 10.55
N ASP A 33 -10.74 -3.11 11.71
CA ASP A 33 -11.01 -1.76 12.20
C ASP A 33 -9.93 -0.75 11.80
N GLU A 34 -8.89 -1.18 11.10
CA GLU A 34 -7.81 -0.33 10.62
C GLU A 34 -8.22 0.40 9.34
N VAL A 35 -8.47 1.71 9.47
CA VAL A 35 -8.89 2.56 8.35
C VAL A 35 -7.72 2.82 7.43
N GLN A 36 -7.90 2.52 6.14
CA GLN A 36 -7.01 2.94 5.06
C GLN A 36 -7.49 4.25 4.45
N GLU A 37 -6.58 5.19 4.22
CA GLU A 37 -6.84 6.46 3.55
C GLU A 37 -6.03 6.59 2.26
N VAL A 38 -6.46 7.49 1.38
CA VAL A 38 -5.74 7.85 0.15
C VAL A 38 -5.24 9.28 0.27
N VAL A 39 -3.92 9.45 0.19
CA VAL A 39 -3.26 10.75 0.38
C VAL A 39 -2.34 11.05 -0.79
N TYR A 40 -2.19 12.34 -1.09
CA TYR A 40 -1.28 12.85 -2.12
C TYR A 40 -0.28 13.81 -1.47
N PHE A 41 0.99 13.67 -1.83
CA PHE A 41 2.05 14.58 -1.48
C PHE A 41 2.70 15.07 -2.78
N ALA A 42 2.83 16.39 -2.92
CA ALA A 42 3.49 17.01 -4.07
C ALA A 42 5.01 16.81 -3.98
N ALA A 43 5.67 16.86 -5.14
CA ALA A 43 7.11 16.89 -5.21
C ALA A 43 7.64 18.08 -4.43
N ALA A 44 8.72 17.88 -3.69
CA ALA A 44 9.28 18.89 -2.81
C ALA A 44 10.80 18.79 -2.75
N THR A 45 11.45 19.95 -2.58
CA THR A 45 12.87 20.06 -2.29
C THR A 45 13.03 20.49 -0.83
N TYR A 46 13.83 19.75 -0.08
CA TYR A 46 14.12 20.05 1.32
C TYR A 46 15.59 20.48 1.50
N ASP A 47 15.80 21.58 2.23
CA ASP A 47 17.09 21.99 2.83
C ASP A 47 16.93 21.84 4.36
N PRO A 48 17.93 21.41 5.18
CA PRO A 48 19.37 21.66 5.01
C PRO A 48 20.34 20.49 5.37
N GLY A 49 21.35 20.27 4.51
CA GLY A 49 22.51 19.38 4.75
C GLY A 49 22.95 18.64 3.48
N CYS A 50 21.97 18.16 2.72
CA CYS A 50 22.02 17.74 1.32
C CYS A 50 20.67 18.13 0.73
N LYS A 51 20.63 18.73 -0.47
CA LYS A 51 19.35 18.95 -1.15
C LYS A 51 18.73 17.59 -1.45
N VAL A 52 17.65 17.25 -0.77
CA VAL A 52 16.85 16.06 -1.07
C VAL A 52 15.65 16.51 -1.88
N GLU A 53 15.61 16.09 -3.13
CA GLU A 53 14.43 16.22 -3.99
C GLU A 53 13.56 14.97 -3.81
N THR A 54 12.25 15.18 -3.72
CA THR A 54 11.27 14.11 -3.58
C THR A 54 10.27 14.18 -4.72
N ASN A 55 9.91 13.02 -5.23
CA ASN A 55 8.87 12.85 -6.24
C ASN A 55 7.48 13.05 -5.63
N ALA A 56 6.52 13.53 -6.41
CA ALA A 56 5.13 13.53 -6.02
C ALA A 56 4.61 12.09 -5.91
N VAL A 57 3.87 11.79 -4.84
CA VAL A 57 3.36 10.45 -4.54
C VAL A 57 1.87 10.44 -4.19
N ALA A 58 1.19 9.38 -4.58
CA ALA A 58 -0.17 9.05 -4.16
C ALA A 58 -0.15 7.71 -3.44
N LEU A 59 -0.56 7.70 -2.17
CA LEU A 59 -0.38 6.57 -1.26
C LEU A 59 -1.73 6.06 -0.75
N SER A 60 -1.85 4.74 -0.63
CA SER A 60 -2.86 4.06 0.20
C SER A 60 -2.17 3.57 1.47
N ARG A 61 -2.61 4.07 2.62
CA ARG A 61 -1.98 3.76 3.91
C ARG A 61 -2.98 3.60 5.05
N PRO A 62 -2.68 2.77 6.07
CA PRO A 62 -3.33 2.88 7.37
C PRO A 62 -3.25 4.32 7.89
N SER A 63 -4.36 4.83 8.38
CA SER A 63 -4.54 6.24 8.76
C SER A 63 -3.65 6.73 9.92
N TRP A 64 -3.11 5.83 10.73
CA TRP A 64 -2.13 6.14 11.78
C TRP A 64 -0.70 6.18 11.27
N LEU A 65 -0.43 5.57 10.11
CA LEU A 65 0.91 5.26 9.65
C LEU A 65 1.52 6.40 8.83
N TRP A 66 2.83 6.62 8.98
CA TRP A 66 3.57 7.59 8.18
C TRP A 66 3.85 7.11 6.74
N GLY A 67 4.33 5.87 6.61
CA GLY A 67 4.53 5.15 5.35
C GLY A 67 3.25 4.76 4.62
N ALA A 68 3.33 3.72 3.79
CA ALA A 68 2.22 3.24 2.99
C ALA A 68 2.23 1.72 2.76
N GLU A 69 1.04 1.15 2.63
CA GLU A 69 0.87 -0.23 2.22
C GLU A 69 1.10 -0.38 0.71
N MET A 70 0.76 0.64 -0.07
CA MET A 70 1.00 0.74 -1.51
C MET A 70 0.90 2.18 -1.99
N GLY A 71 1.48 2.45 -3.15
CA GLY A 71 1.32 3.74 -3.80
C GLY A 71 1.97 3.79 -5.17
N ALA A 72 1.90 4.97 -5.77
CA ALA A 72 2.61 5.29 -6.99
C ALA A 72 3.19 6.71 -6.94
N ASN A 73 4.15 6.98 -7.81
CA ASN A 73 4.71 8.32 -7.99
C ASN A 73 4.49 8.88 -9.41
N GLU A 74 4.80 10.15 -9.59
CA GLU A 74 4.61 10.88 -10.86
C GLU A 74 5.40 10.30 -12.05
N HIS A 75 6.47 9.53 -11.78
CA HIS A 75 7.26 8.87 -12.82
C HIS A 75 6.64 7.56 -13.30
N GLY A 76 5.55 7.11 -12.66
CA GLY A 76 4.87 5.86 -12.96
C GLY A 76 5.52 4.64 -12.31
N VAL A 77 6.24 4.84 -11.20
CA VAL A 77 6.66 3.76 -10.32
C VAL A 77 5.52 3.42 -9.38
N PHE A 78 5.24 2.12 -9.22
CA PHE A 78 4.32 1.55 -8.25
C PHE A 78 5.10 0.69 -7.26
N VAL A 79 4.78 0.82 -5.97
CA VAL A 79 5.36 -0.03 -4.91
C VAL A 79 4.23 -0.54 -4.01
N ALA A 80 4.26 -1.82 -3.70
CA ALA A 80 3.37 -2.46 -2.72
C ALA A 80 4.18 -3.27 -1.71
N ASN A 81 3.82 -3.18 -0.43
CA ASN A 81 4.34 -4.01 0.66
C ASN A 81 3.41 -5.20 0.94
N GLU A 82 3.99 -6.36 1.24
CA GLU A 82 3.29 -7.56 1.69
C GLU A 82 3.90 -8.10 2.97
N ALA A 83 3.05 -8.62 3.85
CA ALA A 83 3.50 -9.32 5.05
C ALA A 83 3.92 -10.75 4.68
N VAL A 84 5.16 -11.10 5.03
CA VAL A 84 5.69 -12.46 4.91
C VAL A 84 6.13 -13.00 6.26
N LEU A 85 5.99 -14.31 6.43
CA LEU A 85 6.50 -15.04 7.58
C LEU A 85 7.66 -15.92 7.13
N ALA A 86 8.81 -15.76 7.77
CA ALA A 86 9.96 -16.61 7.55
C ALA A 86 10.32 -17.41 8.80
N ARG A 87 11.40 -18.20 8.71
CA ARG A 87 11.94 -18.96 9.84
C ARG A 87 12.51 -18.06 10.93
N GLU A 88 13.12 -16.93 10.55
CA GLU A 88 13.57 -15.93 11.52
C GLU A 88 12.42 -14.97 11.84
N ALA A 89 12.28 -14.65 13.12
CA ALA A 89 11.26 -13.72 13.59
C ALA A 89 11.63 -12.28 13.20
N ALA A 90 10.62 -11.49 12.85
CA ALA A 90 10.79 -10.05 12.65
C ALA A 90 11.12 -9.36 13.97
N SER A 91 11.96 -8.32 13.91
CA SER A 91 12.41 -7.57 15.08
C SER A 91 11.28 -6.75 15.70
N GLU A 92 11.10 -6.86 17.02
CA GLU A 92 10.22 -5.98 17.81
C GLU A 92 10.85 -4.61 18.08
N THR A 93 12.18 -4.48 17.96
CA THR A 93 12.89 -3.21 18.11
C THR A 93 12.44 -2.23 17.04
N GLU A 94 12.10 -1.01 17.45
CA GLU A 94 11.71 0.06 16.55
C GLU A 94 12.83 0.38 15.54
N ALA A 95 12.48 0.33 14.27
CA ALA A 95 13.28 0.74 13.13
C ALA A 95 12.32 1.24 12.04
N LEU A 96 12.75 1.29 10.77
CA LEU A 96 11.81 1.54 9.68
C LEU A 96 10.81 0.40 9.58
N LEU A 97 9.52 0.70 9.40
CA LEU A 97 8.57 -0.31 8.99
C LEU A 97 8.74 -0.58 7.50
N GLY A 98 8.38 -1.77 7.04
CA GLY A 98 8.41 -2.05 5.59
C GLY A 98 7.51 -1.09 4.81
N MET A 99 6.41 -0.66 5.41
CA MET A 99 5.54 0.36 4.84
C MET A 99 6.20 1.76 4.78
N ASP A 100 7.14 2.09 5.67
CA ASP A 100 7.90 3.34 5.58
C ASP A 100 8.86 3.30 4.37
N LEU A 101 9.46 2.13 4.12
CA LEU A 101 10.31 1.88 2.96
C LEU A 101 9.53 2.02 1.64
N VAL A 102 8.24 1.64 1.58
CA VAL A 102 7.37 1.88 0.40
C VAL A 102 7.32 3.37 0.06
N ARG A 103 7.04 4.22 1.05
CA ARG A 103 6.95 5.66 0.84
C ARG A 103 8.30 6.23 0.42
N LEU A 104 9.37 5.87 1.13
CA LEU A 104 10.71 6.38 0.85
C LEU A 104 11.21 5.98 -0.54
N GLY A 105 10.94 4.74 -0.97
CA GLY A 105 11.23 4.28 -2.33
C GLY A 105 10.49 5.08 -3.39
N LEU A 106 9.19 5.35 -3.19
CA LEU A 106 8.38 6.15 -4.10
C LEU A 106 8.82 7.62 -4.16
N GLU A 107 9.14 8.21 -3.02
CA GLU A 107 9.59 9.61 -2.92
C GLU A 107 10.98 9.83 -3.54
N ARG A 108 11.83 8.80 -3.67
CA ARG A 108 13.23 8.97 -4.09
C ARG A 108 13.65 8.21 -5.35
N GLY A 109 12.84 7.27 -5.85
CA GLY A 109 13.13 6.51 -7.07
C GLY A 109 12.24 6.93 -8.24
N SER A 110 12.84 7.19 -9.41
CA SER A 110 12.11 7.54 -10.64
C SER A 110 11.89 6.34 -11.57
N THR A 111 12.48 5.19 -11.23
CA THR A 111 12.29 3.90 -11.90
C THR A 111 12.07 2.80 -10.87
N ALA A 112 11.58 1.63 -11.30
CA ALA A 112 11.42 0.47 -10.42
C ALA A 112 12.77 0.07 -9.80
N LYS A 113 13.86 0.09 -10.57
CA LYS A 113 15.19 -0.22 -10.08
C LYS A 113 15.72 0.81 -9.08
N GLU A 114 15.51 2.11 -9.32
CA GLU A 114 15.93 3.15 -8.38
C GLU A 114 15.14 3.05 -7.06
N ALA A 115 13.83 2.79 -7.12
CA ALA A 115 13.03 2.59 -5.92
C ALA A 115 13.48 1.35 -5.13
N LEU A 116 13.83 0.25 -5.81
CA LEU A 116 14.45 -0.93 -5.21
C LEU A 116 15.74 -0.57 -4.48
N ASP A 117 16.65 0.17 -5.14
CA ASP A 117 17.95 0.54 -4.58
C ASP A 117 17.83 1.46 -3.36
N VAL A 118 16.86 2.37 -3.38
CA VAL A 118 16.52 3.21 -2.22
C VAL A 118 16.06 2.35 -1.04
N ILE A 119 15.10 1.43 -1.28
CA ILE A 119 14.56 0.56 -0.24
C ILE A 119 15.67 -0.27 0.39
N VAL A 120 16.51 -0.90 -0.44
CA VAL A 120 17.64 -1.73 0.01
C VAL A 120 18.63 -0.92 0.83
N SER A 121 19.05 0.26 0.34
CA SER A 121 20.04 1.09 1.02
C SER A 121 19.55 1.50 2.42
N LEU A 122 18.28 1.89 2.53
CA LEU A 122 17.68 2.29 3.80
C LEU A 122 17.48 1.09 4.75
N LEU A 123 17.12 -0.08 4.22
CA LEU A 123 17.05 -1.32 4.99
C LEU A 123 18.42 -1.69 5.58
N GLU A 124 19.48 -1.64 4.76
CA GLU A 124 20.84 -1.96 5.19
C GLU A 124 21.36 -0.97 6.24
N GLU A 125 21.06 0.32 6.09
CA GLU A 125 21.48 1.37 7.01
C GLU A 125 20.69 1.31 8.32
N TYR A 126 19.36 1.41 8.25
CA TYR A 126 18.50 1.64 9.41
C TYR A 126 17.81 0.37 9.95
N GLY A 127 17.76 -0.70 9.17
CA GLY A 127 17.06 -1.94 9.53
C GLY A 127 15.54 -1.81 9.44
N GLN A 128 14.87 -2.92 9.77
CA GLN A 128 13.41 -3.03 9.74
C GLN A 128 12.86 -3.69 11.01
N GLY A 129 11.79 -3.14 11.59
CA GLY A 129 11.19 -3.67 12.81
C GLY A 129 10.24 -2.72 13.53
N GLY A 130 9.58 -3.24 14.57
CA GLY A 130 8.58 -2.51 15.36
C GLY A 130 7.15 -2.99 15.09
N ASN A 131 6.18 -2.31 15.71
CA ASN A 131 4.78 -2.71 15.66
C ASN A 131 4.11 -2.31 14.33
N TYR A 132 3.54 -3.29 13.64
CA TYR A 132 2.87 -3.10 12.37
C TYR A 132 1.38 -2.78 12.49
N TYR A 133 0.78 -2.91 13.68
CA TYR A 133 -0.64 -2.62 13.91
C TYR A 133 -0.81 -1.46 14.91
N GLU A 134 -1.92 -0.73 14.78
CA GLU A 134 -2.37 0.22 15.81
C GLU A 134 -2.98 -0.53 17.02
N ASP A 135 -2.12 -1.25 17.76
CA ASP A 135 -2.45 -1.92 19.02
C ASP A 135 -1.33 -1.69 20.06
N GLY A 136 -1.69 -1.20 21.24
CA GLY A 136 -0.76 -0.97 22.35
C GLY A 136 -0.53 -2.18 23.26
N ASN A 137 -1.33 -3.25 23.12
CA ASN A 137 -1.27 -4.41 24.02
C ASN A 137 -0.19 -5.42 23.63
N MET A 138 0.19 -5.45 22.36
CA MET A 138 1.16 -6.41 21.82
C MET A 138 1.86 -5.86 20.59
N CYS A 139 3.15 -6.19 20.44
CA CYS A 139 3.90 -5.85 19.24
C CYS A 139 3.64 -6.90 18.16
N HIS A 140 2.96 -6.50 17.08
CA HIS A 140 2.73 -7.36 15.93
C HIS A 140 3.83 -7.13 14.90
N THR A 141 4.71 -8.11 14.72
CA THR A 141 5.83 -8.02 13.79
C THR A 141 5.66 -8.98 12.61
N PHE A 142 6.09 -8.54 11.42
CA PHE A 142 6.26 -9.40 10.25
C PHE A 142 7.42 -8.89 9.40
N LEU A 143 7.88 -9.74 8.48
CA LEU A 143 8.87 -9.39 7.48
C LEU A 143 8.17 -8.87 6.22
N SER A 144 8.88 -8.11 5.38
CA SER A 144 8.28 -7.54 4.19
C SER A 144 8.74 -8.21 2.91
N ALA A 145 7.80 -8.42 2.01
CA ALA A 145 8.08 -8.53 0.59
C ALA A 145 7.53 -7.29 -0.12
N TYR A 146 8.12 -6.95 -1.27
CA TYR A 146 7.73 -5.81 -2.08
C TYR A 146 7.55 -6.20 -3.52
N LEU A 147 6.49 -5.71 -4.14
CA LEU A 147 6.36 -5.65 -5.60
C LEU A 147 6.62 -4.22 -6.05
N ILE A 148 7.64 -4.05 -6.89
CA ILE A 148 8.10 -2.75 -7.38
C ILE A 148 8.01 -2.78 -8.90
N VAL A 149 7.25 -1.86 -9.50
CA VAL A 149 6.88 -1.94 -10.92
C VAL A 149 6.99 -0.56 -11.56
N ASP A 150 7.52 -0.52 -12.79
CA ASP A 150 7.36 0.62 -13.69
C ASP A 150 6.90 0.14 -15.07
N ARG A 151 6.96 1.00 -16.08
CA ARG A 151 6.52 0.65 -17.45
C ARG A 151 7.35 -0.48 -18.09
N LYS A 152 8.60 -0.66 -17.67
CA LYS A 152 9.60 -1.52 -18.32
C LYS A 152 9.81 -2.83 -17.59
N GLU A 153 9.78 -2.81 -16.27
CA GLU A 153 10.14 -3.96 -15.45
C GLU A 153 9.41 -4.01 -14.12
N ALA A 154 9.43 -5.20 -13.51
CA ALA A 154 8.95 -5.44 -12.17
C ALA A 154 9.98 -6.25 -11.38
N TRP A 155 10.06 -5.97 -10.09
CA TRP A 155 10.94 -6.62 -9.14
C TRP A 155 10.13 -7.13 -7.95
N VAL A 156 10.41 -8.36 -7.53
CA VAL A 156 10.06 -8.84 -6.20
C VAL A 156 11.28 -8.67 -5.32
N LEU A 157 11.12 -8.03 -4.17
CA LEU A 157 12.14 -7.90 -3.13
C LEU A 157 11.62 -8.55 -1.85
N GLU A 158 12.34 -9.50 -1.29
CA GLU A 158 12.05 -10.08 0.03
C GLU A 158 13.11 -9.66 1.04
N THR A 159 12.70 -9.32 2.27
CA THR A 159 13.60 -8.85 3.33
C THR A 159 13.53 -9.71 4.58
N ILE A 160 14.68 -9.90 5.24
CA ILE A 160 14.80 -10.55 6.54
C ILE A 160 15.84 -9.82 7.39
N GLY A 161 15.37 -9.03 8.36
CA GLY A 161 16.23 -8.10 9.10
C GLY A 161 16.88 -7.08 8.17
N LYS A 162 18.21 -7.17 7.98
CA LYS A 162 18.96 -6.35 7.01
C LYS A 162 19.35 -7.10 5.74
N TYR A 163 19.05 -8.40 5.66
CA TYR A 163 19.30 -9.20 4.47
C TYR A 163 18.14 -9.06 3.50
N TRP A 164 18.45 -9.22 2.22
CA TRP A 164 17.47 -9.09 1.17
C TRP A 164 17.82 -9.95 -0.04
N ALA A 165 16.80 -10.31 -0.80
CA ALA A 165 16.93 -10.92 -2.12
C ALA A 165 15.96 -10.24 -3.07
N ALA A 166 16.41 -9.93 -4.29
CA ALA A 166 15.57 -9.34 -5.30
C ALA A 166 15.64 -10.12 -6.61
N GLU A 167 14.48 -10.37 -7.22
CA GLU A 167 14.36 -11.01 -8.52
C GLU A 167 13.57 -10.12 -9.47
N ARG A 168 14.07 -9.95 -10.69
CA ARG A 168 13.33 -9.27 -11.75
C ARG A 168 12.36 -10.26 -12.37
N ILE A 169 11.07 -9.91 -12.35
CA ILE A 169 10.02 -10.76 -12.88
C ILE A 169 10.09 -10.78 -14.42
N THR A 170 10.02 -11.98 -15.00
CA THR A 170 9.74 -12.18 -16.42
C THR A 170 8.50 -13.06 -16.54
N GLY A 171 7.36 -12.50 -17.00
CA GLY A 171 6.08 -13.21 -16.98
C GLY A 171 4.92 -12.49 -17.68
N ASN A 172 3.85 -13.22 -17.96
CA ASN A 172 2.75 -12.88 -18.85
C ASN A 172 1.41 -13.28 -18.18
N ILE A 173 0.53 -12.33 -17.83
CA ILE A 173 -0.82 -12.56 -17.22
C ILE A 173 -1.83 -11.52 -17.75
N THR A 174 -3.12 -11.87 -17.92
CA THR A 174 -4.13 -10.94 -18.47
C THR A 174 -4.81 -10.08 -17.40
N VAL A 175 -5.29 -8.88 -17.77
CA VAL A 175 -5.98 -7.94 -16.85
C VAL A 175 -7.28 -8.52 -16.28
N GLU A 176 -8.03 -9.25 -17.09
CA GLU A 176 -9.27 -9.92 -16.68
C GLU A 176 -8.98 -11.04 -15.65
N THR A 177 -7.91 -11.81 -15.85
CA THR A 177 -7.42 -12.78 -14.85
C THR A 177 -7.01 -12.08 -13.57
N MET A 178 -6.35 -10.93 -13.65
CA MET A 178 -5.92 -10.15 -12.49
C MET A 178 -7.09 -9.58 -11.67
N ILE A 179 -8.10 -8.99 -12.33
CA ILE A 179 -9.28 -8.46 -11.65
C ILE A 179 -10.10 -9.58 -11.02
N ASN A 180 -10.23 -10.72 -11.71
CA ASN A 180 -10.92 -11.89 -11.17
C ASN A 180 -10.18 -12.50 -9.97
N LEU A 181 -8.85 -12.59 -10.01
CA LEU A 181 -8.03 -13.00 -8.87
C LEU A 181 -8.22 -12.04 -7.69
N LEU A 182 -8.10 -10.73 -7.90
CA LEU A 182 -8.25 -9.73 -6.83
C LEU A 182 -9.63 -9.72 -6.17
N ARG A 183 -10.68 -10.15 -6.89
CA ARG A 183 -12.06 -10.28 -6.37
C ARG A 183 -12.36 -11.67 -5.79
N ASN A 184 -11.46 -12.64 -5.95
CA ASN A 184 -11.69 -14.01 -5.54
C ASN A 184 -11.67 -14.13 -4.00
N LYS A 185 -12.85 -14.24 -3.40
CA LYS A 185 -13.03 -14.54 -1.97
C LYS A 185 -12.84 -16.02 -1.66
N THR A 186 -13.17 -16.91 -2.59
CA THR A 186 -13.12 -18.38 -2.43
C THR A 186 -11.70 -18.94 -2.28
N GLU A 187 -10.70 -18.28 -2.86
CA GLU A 187 -9.27 -18.64 -2.76
C GLU A 187 -8.51 -17.79 -1.73
N GLY A 188 -9.21 -16.91 -0.99
CA GLY A 188 -8.62 -16.10 0.09
C GLY A 188 -7.89 -14.81 -0.37
N ILE A 189 -7.96 -14.45 -1.66
CA ILE A 189 -7.28 -13.26 -2.22
C ILE A 189 -7.92 -11.94 -1.76
N SER A 190 -9.25 -11.92 -1.67
CA SER A 190 -9.99 -10.90 -0.94
C SER A 190 -10.31 -11.44 0.45
N VAL A 191 -9.56 -10.97 1.43
CA VAL A 191 -9.68 -11.40 2.83
C VAL A 191 -10.94 -10.80 3.44
N ASP A 192 -11.75 -11.63 4.08
CA ASP A 192 -12.92 -11.24 4.87
C ASP A 192 -13.11 -12.27 5.98
N SER A 193 -12.40 -12.08 7.10
CA SER A 193 -12.45 -12.94 8.30
C SER A 193 -12.83 -12.13 9.53
N ASP A 194 -13.08 -12.79 10.66
CA ASP A 194 -13.46 -12.09 11.91
C ASP A 194 -12.40 -11.05 12.32
N SER A 195 -11.12 -11.41 12.18
CA SER A 195 -9.98 -10.59 12.60
C SER A 195 -9.44 -9.65 11.52
N PHE A 196 -9.54 -10.03 10.24
CA PHE A 196 -8.90 -9.32 9.13
C PHE A 196 -9.85 -9.04 7.96
N LEU A 197 -9.56 -7.98 7.22
CA LEU A 197 -10.33 -7.59 6.04
C LEU A 197 -9.36 -7.05 4.99
N THR A 198 -9.67 -7.23 3.70
CA THR A 198 -9.06 -6.39 2.66
C THR A 198 -9.56 -4.96 2.87
N THR A 199 -8.74 -4.13 3.51
CA THR A 199 -9.13 -2.77 3.93
C THR A 199 -8.92 -1.74 2.83
N ALA A 200 -8.08 -2.04 1.84
CA ALA A 200 -7.95 -1.27 0.61
C ALA A 200 -7.39 -2.12 -0.54
N SER A 201 -7.71 -1.68 -1.74
CA SER A 201 -7.15 -2.17 -3.00
C SER A 201 -6.75 -1.02 -3.92
N MET A 202 -5.68 -1.23 -4.68
CA MET A 202 -5.18 -0.32 -5.69
C MET A 202 -4.89 -1.08 -6.99
N VAL A 203 -5.17 -0.47 -8.13
CA VAL A 203 -4.79 -0.95 -9.47
C VAL A 203 -4.19 0.19 -10.26
N SER A 204 -3.08 0.00 -10.94
CA SER A 204 -2.48 1.00 -11.82
C SER A 204 -2.35 0.49 -13.24
N ILE A 205 -2.62 1.38 -14.20
CA ILE A 205 -2.35 1.19 -15.62
C ILE A 205 -1.17 2.08 -15.96
N LEU A 206 -0.10 1.46 -16.47
CA LEU A 206 1.15 2.10 -16.86
C LEU A 206 1.32 1.96 -18.38
N PRO A 207 0.92 2.98 -19.18
CA PRO A 207 1.01 2.89 -20.63
C PRO A 207 2.44 2.76 -21.13
N GLN A 208 2.66 1.97 -22.18
CA GLN A 208 3.99 1.82 -22.80
C GLN A 208 4.45 3.08 -23.52
N ASN A 209 3.51 3.89 -24.03
CA ASN A 209 3.83 5.21 -24.52
C ASN A 209 4.16 6.14 -23.34
N PRO A 210 5.41 6.61 -23.19
CA PRO A 210 5.82 7.44 -22.05
C PRO A 210 5.12 8.80 -22.00
N THR A 211 4.52 9.27 -23.10
CA THR A 211 3.74 10.53 -23.11
C THR A 211 2.32 10.35 -22.59
N SER A 212 1.84 9.10 -22.47
CA SER A 212 0.54 8.80 -21.91
C SER A 212 0.63 8.73 -20.37
N PRO A 213 -0.30 9.39 -19.66
CA PRO A 213 -0.26 9.41 -18.21
C PRO A 213 -0.59 8.02 -17.64
N CYS A 214 0.07 7.66 -16.54
CA CYS A 214 -0.36 6.52 -15.72
C CYS A 214 -1.70 6.84 -15.05
N ILE A 215 -2.53 5.82 -14.87
CA ILE A 215 -3.82 5.95 -14.18
C ILE A 215 -3.82 5.01 -12.99
N HIS A 216 -4.03 5.56 -11.80
CA HIS A 216 -4.00 4.84 -10.53
C HIS A 216 -5.39 4.83 -9.92
N PHE A 217 -5.95 3.65 -9.70
CA PHE A 217 -7.28 3.47 -9.16
C PHE A 217 -7.19 3.05 -7.70
N PHE A 218 -7.83 3.80 -6.82
CA PHE A 218 -7.88 3.50 -5.38
C PHE A 218 -9.31 3.22 -4.94
N THR A 219 -9.49 2.21 -4.10
CA THR A 219 -10.75 2.01 -3.38
C THR A 219 -10.89 3.02 -2.25
N GLY A 220 -9.85 3.20 -1.43
CA GLY A 220 -9.89 4.03 -0.21
C GLY A 220 -10.97 3.60 0.77
N THR A 221 -11.39 2.33 0.69
CA THR A 221 -12.50 1.74 1.43
C THR A 221 -12.33 0.21 1.47
N PRO A 222 -12.76 -0.48 2.55
CA PRO A 222 -12.66 -1.94 2.63
C PRO A 222 -13.57 -2.71 1.66
N ASP A 223 -13.27 -3.99 1.46
CA ASP A 223 -13.98 -4.92 0.58
C ASP A 223 -14.02 -4.44 -0.90
N PRO A 224 -13.05 -4.85 -1.74
CA PRO A 224 -13.02 -4.45 -3.15
C PRO A 224 -14.21 -4.97 -3.97
N SER A 225 -14.96 -5.97 -3.49
CA SER A 225 -16.18 -6.43 -4.16
C SER A 225 -17.34 -5.45 -4.00
N LYS A 226 -17.33 -4.64 -2.93
CA LYS A 226 -18.33 -3.62 -2.60
C LYS A 226 -17.79 -2.19 -2.70
N SER A 227 -16.58 -2.01 -3.24
CA SER A 227 -15.90 -0.72 -3.37
C SER A 227 -15.82 -0.25 -4.81
N ILE A 228 -15.93 1.07 -4.99
CA ILE A 228 -15.66 1.72 -6.27
C ILE A 228 -14.17 2.10 -6.34
N PHE A 229 -13.54 1.70 -7.45
CA PHE A 229 -12.18 2.10 -7.84
C PHE A 229 -12.20 3.52 -8.43
N LYS A 230 -11.58 4.48 -7.72
CA LYS A 230 -11.59 5.90 -8.06
C LYS A 230 -10.28 6.25 -8.77
N PRO A 231 -10.32 6.81 -10.00
CA PRO A 231 -9.11 7.12 -10.74
C PRO A 231 -8.37 8.32 -10.12
N PHE A 232 -7.05 8.26 -10.19
CA PHE A 232 -6.10 9.29 -9.84
C PHE A 232 -5.04 9.37 -10.94
N ILE A 233 -4.70 10.58 -11.36
CA ILE A 233 -3.70 10.85 -12.39
C ILE A 233 -2.83 12.00 -11.88
N PHE A 234 -1.51 11.86 -12.00
CA PHE A 234 -0.58 12.95 -11.72
C PHE A 234 -0.69 14.02 -12.82
N VAL A 235 -1.14 15.21 -12.43
CA VAL A 235 -1.28 16.40 -13.29
C VAL A 235 -0.95 17.65 -12.48
N ASP A 236 -0.63 18.75 -13.15
CA ASP A 236 -0.45 20.02 -12.46
C ASP A 236 -1.72 20.41 -11.68
N GLY A 237 -1.54 20.84 -10.42
CA GLY A 237 -2.64 21.28 -9.57
C GLY A 237 -3.59 20.17 -9.13
N VAL A 238 -3.05 18.98 -8.80
CA VAL A 238 -3.82 17.86 -8.22
C VAL A 238 -4.75 18.35 -7.11
N LYS A 239 -6.05 18.04 -7.24
CA LYS A 239 -7.05 18.33 -6.21
C LYS A 239 -7.20 17.12 -5.29
N ILE A 240 -6.83 17.31 -4.03
CA ILE A 240 -7.05 16.33 -2.98
C ILE A 240 -8.55 16.15 -2.76
N VAL A 241 -8.98 14.92 -2.49
CA VAL A 241 -10.37 14.58 -2.15
C VAL A 241 -10.46 14.41 -0.62
N PRO A 242 -10.95 15.39 0.15
CA PRO A 242 -10.94 15.30 1.61
C PRO A 242 -11.73 14.12 2.17
N LYS A 243 -12.72 13.62 1.41
CA LYS A 243 -13.60 12.51 1.82
C LYS A 243 -12.89 11.16 2.00
N VAL A 244 -11.67 11.03 1.47
CA VAL A 244 -10.81 9.84 1.59
C VAL A 244 -9.63 10.05 2.54
N GLN A 245 -9.65 11.14 3.34
CA GLN A 245 -8.62 11.48 4.32
C GLN A 245 -9.17 11.45 5.73
N SER A 246 -8.39 10.88 6.64
CA SER A 246 -8.75 10.71 8.04
C SER A 246 -8.59 12.02 8.83
N PRO A 247 -9.25 12.17 9.98
CA PRO A 247 -9.02 13.31 10.86
C PRO A 247 -7.55 13.42 11.30
N ILE A 248 -7.07 14.65 11.45
CA ILE A 248 -5.69 14.94 11.90
C ILE A 248 -5.72 15.26 13.40
N PHE A 249 -4.94 14.52 14.19
CA PHE A 249 -4.88 14.67 15.66
C PHE A 249 -3.68 15.48 16.16
N GLY A 250 -2.81 15.96 15.28
CA GLY A 250 -1.71 16.86 15.65
C GLY A 250 -0.68 16.19 16.56
N SER A 251 -0.23 16.88 17.62
CA SER A 251 0.67 16.34 18.66
C SER A 251 -0.02 15.35 19.60
N GLU A 252 -1.36 15.37 19.63
CA GLU A 252 -2.15 14.52 20.51
C GLU A 252 -2.38 13.11 19.94
N ASP A 253 -1.97 12.87 18.69
CA ASP A 253 -2.10 11.57 18.05
C ASP A 253 -1.35 10.49 18.85
N PRO A 254 -2.02 9.40 19.28
CA PRO A 254 -1.38 8.31 20.02
C PRO A 254 -0.21 7.63 19.31
N VAL A 255 -0.07 7.78 17.98
CA VAL A 255 1.12 7.30 17.25
C VAL A 255 2.39 8.09 17.59
N LYS A 256 2.25 9.33 18.08
CA LYS A 256 3.36 10.23 18.45
C LYS A 256 3.70 10.20 19.94
N LYS A 257 2.86 9.55 20.76
CA LYS A 257 3.07 9.40 22.20
C LYS A 257 3.91 8.15 22.47
N ILE A 258 4.71 8.17 23.53
CA ILE A 258 5.50 7.01 23.97
C ILE A 258 5.03 6.63 25.39
N PRO A 259 4.59 5.38 25.64
CA PRO A 259 4.42 4.31 24.65
C PRO A 259 3.34 4.63 23.60
N ARG A 260 3.49 4.08 22.38
CA ARG A 260 2.53 4.27 21.28
C ARG A 260 1.20 3.56 21.57
N PHE A 261 0.14 4.02 20.92
CA PHE A 261 -1.16 3.32 20.83
C PHE A 261 -1.85 3.03 22.17
N GLN A 262 -1.66 3.90 23.17
CA GLN A 262 -2.38 3.80 24.45
C GLN A 262 -3.87 4.14 24.32
N GLU A 263 -4.24 4.86 23.26
CA GLU A 263 -5.60 5.21 22.90
C GLU A 263 -5.80 4.93 21.40
N LYS A 264 -7.02 4.59 20.99
CA LYS A 264 -7.38 4.36 19.58
C LYS A 264 -8.45 5.38 19.14
N PRO A 265 -8.06 6.50 18.51
CA PRO A 265 -9.02 7.53 18.11
C PRO A 265 -9.86 7.05 16.91
N ASP A 266 -11.04 7.65 16.70
CA ASP A 266 -11.84 7.36 15.51
C ASP A 266 -11.21 7.97 14.26
N ARG A 267 -10.46 7.15 13.50
CA ARG A 267 -9.80 7.56 12.26
C ARG A 267 -10.68 7.44 11.01
N ARG A 268 -11.95 7.04 11.14
CA ARG A 268 -12.82 6.83 9.97
C ARG A 268 -13.11 8.14 9.24
N HIS A 269 -12.70 8.24 7.99
CA HIS A 269 -13.04 9.34 7.08
C HIS A 269 -14.49 9.24 6.56
N GLU A 270 -14.98 10.32 5.93
CA GLU A 270 -16.39 10.42 5.47
C GLU A 270 -16.80 9.24 4.58
N LEU A 271 -15.99 8.92 3.56
CA LEU A 271 -16.30 7.83 2.63
C LEU A 271 -16.33 6.46 3.35
N TYR A 272 -15.41 6.21 4.28
CA TYR A 272 -15.39 4.97 5.06
C TYR A 272 -16.70 4.81 5.84
N LYS A 273 -17.16 5.87 6.51
CA LYS A 273 -18.40 5.85 7.30
C LYS A 273 -19.61 5.54 6.42
N VAL A 274 -19.72 6.19 5.26
CA VAL A 274 -20.81 5.95 4.30
C VAL A 274 -20.78 4.51 3.78
N GLN A 275 -19.60 4.01 3.43
CA GLN A 275 -19.48 2.65 2.91
C GLN A 275 -19.76 1.59 3.99
N GLN A 276 -19.31 1.81 5.23
CA GLN A 276 -19.62 0.94 6.36
C GLN A 276 -21.14 0.82 6.56
N GLN A 277 -21.86 1.93 6.48
CA GLN A 277 -23.34 1.92 6.54
C GLN A 277 -23.95 1.15 5.36
N ALA A 278 -23.46 1.39 4.13
CA ALA A 278 -23.96 0.69 2.96
C ALA A 278 -23.73 -0.83 3.04
N ARG A 279 -22.58 -1.28 3.56
CA ARG A 279 -22.28 -2.70 3.78
C ARG A 279 -23.26 -3.34 4.76
N LEU A 280 -23.56 -2.67 5.88
CA LEU A 280 -24.53 -3.17 6.85
C LEU A 280 -25.92 -3.38 6.23
N VAL A 281 -26.36 -2.48 5.34
CA VAL A 281 -27.63 -2.62 4.62
C VAL A 281 -27.58 -3.81 3.66
N LEU A 282 -26.53 -3.91 2.84
CA LEU A 282 -26.38 -5.00 1.87
C LEU A 282 -26.26 -6.38 2.54
N ASP A 283 -25.61 -6.45 3.70
CA ASP A 283 -25.46 -7.69 4.48
C ASP A 283 -26.76 -8.03 5.22
N SER A 284 -27.63 -7.04 5.48
CA SER A 284 -28.96 -7.26 6.08
C SER A 284 -30.06 -7.59 5.07
N ASP A 285 -29.87 -7.19 3.80
CA ASP A 285 -30.75 -7.54 2.68
C ASP A 285 -30.46 -8.96 2.15
N GLU A 286 -29.44 -9.65 2.67
CA GLU A 286 -29.37 -11.11 2.64
C GLU A 286 -30.38 -11.70 3.66
N CYS A 287 -31.65 -11.84 3.26
CA CYS A 287 -32.68 -12.51 4.07
C CYS A 287 -33.74 -13.18 3.17
N PRO A 288 -34.24 -14.40 3.47
CA PRO A 288 -33.58 -15.64 3.91
C PRO A 288 -33.37 -16.66 2.77
#